data_AF-A0A7C2RXW4-F1
#
_entry.id   AF-A0A7C2RXW4-F1
#
_cell.length_a   1.000
_cell.length_b   1.000
_cell.length_c   1.000
_cell.angle_alpha   90.00
_cell.angle_beta   90.00
_cell.angle_gamma   90.00
#
_symmetry.space_group_name_H-M   'P 1'
#
loop_
_entity.id
_entity.type
_entity.pdbx_description
1 polymer ?
#
loop_
_entity_poly.entity_id
_entity_poly.type
_entity_poly.pdbx_seq_one_letter_code
_entity_poly.pdbx_strand_id
1 'polypeptide(L)'
;MRSKELLRQAIKDLEIGCYDKAVSAAYFAVRRAAEDLLMRLGEHIPRRDDKLANAIENKGLVEVADILRMLYSYRKDADYGEGVTGEIAVRCVRDAERALNTLLRIVEGI
;
A
#
# COMPACT_ATOMS: atom_id res chain seq x y z
N MET A 1 -2.81 13.78 -5.86
CA MET A 1 -3.35 12.61 -5.15
C MET A 1 -2.40 12.20 -4.06
N ARG A 2 -2.87 12.10 -2.82
CA ARG A 2 -2.03 11.85 -1.63
C ARG A 2 -1.26 10.51 -1.69
N SER A 3 -1.84 9.49 -2.33
CA SER A 3 -1.21 8.18 -2.54
C SER A 3 0.01 8.21 -3.47
N LYS A 4 -0.05 8.97 -4.58
CA LYS A 4 1.10 9.14 -5.51
C LYS A 4 2.29 9.81 -4.81
N GLU A 5 2.04 10.78 -3.94
CA GLU A 5 3.10 11.45 -3.19
C GLU A 5 3.72 10.52 -2.12
N LEU A 6 2.91 9.70 -1.44
CA LEU A 6 3.41 8.70 -0.50
C LEU A 6 4.32 7.66 -1.19
N LEU A 7 3.97 7.21 -2.40
CA LEU A 7 4.84 6.30 -3.15
C LEU A 7 6.15 6.99 -3.58
N ARG A 8 6.09 8.26 -4.00
CA ARG A 8 7.31 9.05 -4.29
C ARG A 8 8.20 9.17 -3.05
N GLN A 9 7.62 9.39 -1.87
CA GLN A 9 8.36 9.42 -0.61
C GLN A 9 9.00 8.06 -0.32
N ALA A 10 8.24 6.97 -0.47
CA ALA A 10 8.76 5.62 -0.30
C ALA A 10 9.98 5.32 -1.18
N ILE A 11 9.94 5.74 -2.45
CA ILE A 11 11.06 5.59 -3.39
C ILE A 11 12.27 6.40 -2.92
N LYS A 12 12.08 7.66 -2.53
CA LYS A 12 13.19 8.49 -2.02
C LYS A 12 13.79 7.94 -0.74
N ASP A 13 12.96 7.45 0.18
CA ASP A 13 13.42 6.82 1.42
C ASP A 13 14.24 5.56 1.11
N LEU A 14 13.82 4.77 0.12
CA LEU A 14 14.56 3.59 -0.34
C LEU A 14 15.93 3.96 -0.92
N GLU A 15 15.99 5.00 -1.76
CA GLU A 15 17.23 5.50 -2.40
C GLU A 15 18.29 5.92 -1.38
N ILE A 16 17.89 6.51 -0.25
CA ILE A 16 18.79 6.99 0.79
C ILE A 16 19.02 5.96 1.92
N GLY A 17 18.51 4.74 1.77
CA GLY A 17 18.70 3.65 2.75
C GLY A 17 17.78 3.72 3.98
N CYS A 18 16.73 4.54 3.96
CA CYS A 18 15.71 4.61 5.00
C CYS A 18 14.63 3.53 4.80
N TYR A 19 15.01 2.26 4.95
CA TYR A 19 14.18 1.10 4.58
C TYR A 19 12.85 1.00 5.32
N ASP A 20 12.83 1.21 6.64
CA ASP A 20 11.60 1.15 7.42
C ASP A 20 10.59 2.23 6.98
N LYS A 21 11.09 3.45 6.74
CA LYS A 21 10.26 4.55 6.23
C LYS A 21 9.75 4.26 4.83
N ALA A 22 10.59 3.66 3.97
CA ALA A 22 10.19 3.25 2.63
C ALA A 22 9.03 2.24 2.68
N VAL A 23 9.12 1.22 3.52
CA VAL A 23 8.03 0.23 3.69
C VAL A 23 6.77 0.86 4.27
N SER A 24 6.91 1.73 5.27
CA SER A 24 5.78 2.42 5.90
C SER A 24 5.04 3.31 4.89
N ALA A 25 5.76 4.15 4.15
CA ALA A 25 5.21 5.00 3.11
C ALA A 25 4.59 4.20 1.95
N ALA A 26 5.23 3.10 1.53
CA ALA A 26 4.71 2.20 0.48
C ALA A 26 3.35 1.61 0.87
N TYR A 27 3.23 1.10 2.11
CA TYR A 27 1.97 0.60 2.64
C TYR A 27 0.88 1.70 2.66
N PHE A 28 1.18 2.89 3.19
CA PHE A 28 0.20 3.98 3.27
C PHE A 28 -0.23 4.50 1.89
N ALA A 29 0.66 4.44 0.89
CA ALA A 29 0.32 4.78 -0.48
C ALA A 29 -0.79 3.87 -1.03
N VAL A 30 -0.63 2.55 -0.89
CA VAL A 30 -1.62 1.57 -1.37
C VAL A 30 -2.90 1.62 -0.54
N ARG A 31 -2.78 1.68 0.80
CA ARG A 31 -3.93 1.82 1.70
C ARG A 31 -4.78 3.03 1.31
N ARG A 32 -4.16 4.19 1.10
CA ARG A 32 -4.89 5.41 0.75
C ARG A 32 -5.63 5.29 -0.57
N ALA A 33 -5.01 4.67 -1.58
CA ALA A 33 -5.66 4.44 -2.87
C ALA A 33 -6.81 3.42 -2.79
N ALA A 34 -6.67 2.39 -1.94
CA ALA A 34 -7.74 1.43 -1.66
C ALA A 34 -8.93 2.10 -0.96
N GLU A 35 -8.68 2.94 0.04
CA GLU A 35 -9.72 3.75 0.70
C GLU A 35 -10.40 4.71 -0.29
N ASP A 36 -9.64 5.38 -1.16
CA ASP A 36 -10.18 6.27 -2.19
C ASP A 36 -11.07 5.51 -3.18
N LEU A 37 -10.69 4.28 -3.59
CA LEU A 37 -11.53 3.42 -4.43
C LEU A 37 -12.86 3.09 -3.75
N LEU A 38 -12.83 2.58 -2.51
CA LEU A 38 -14.05 2.25 -1.77
C LEU A 38 -14.94 3.49 -1.58
N MET A 39 -14.35 4.64 -1.30
CA MET A 39 -15.07 5.91 -1.20
C MET A 39 -15.81 6.26 -2.49
N ARG A 40 -15.15 6.13 -3.65
CA ARG A 40 -15.78 6.40 -4.96
C ARG A 40 -16.89 5.42 -5.31
N LEU A 41 -16.80 4.18 -4.84
CA LEU A 41 -17.83 3.17 -4.99
C LEU A 41 -19.01 3.37 -4.00
N GLY A 42 -18.95 4.34 -3.10
CA GLY A 42 -19.96 4.55 -2.06
C GLY A 42 -19.96 3.47 -0.98
N GLU A 43 -18.85 2.75 -0.84
CA GLU A 43 -18.71 1.61 0.09
C GLU A 43 -18.23 2.06 1.47
N HIS A 44 -18.52 1.24 2.49
CA HIS A 44 -17.96 1.44 3.83
C HIS A 44 -16.43 1.23 3.79
N ILE A 45 -15.67 2.16 4.39
CA ILE A 45 -14.21 2.07 4.50
C ILE A 45 -13.85 1.41 5.84
N PRO A 46 -13.35 0.16 5.86
CA PRO A 46 -13.02 -0.52 7.09
C PRO A 46 -11.81 0.12 7.78
N ARG A 47 -11.87 0.26 9.11
CA ARG A 47 -10.74 0.78 9.90
C ARG A 47 -9.58 -0.21 10.02
N ARG A 48 -9.90 -1.50 10.13
CA ARG A 48 -8.90 -2.58 10.30
C ARG A 48 -8.34 -3.03 8.96
N ASP A 49 -7.04 -3.31 8.96
CA ASP A 49 -6.27 -3.66 7.76
C ASP A 49 -6.70 -4.97 7.09
N ASP A 50 -6.99 -6.00 7.90
CA ASP A 50 -7.53 -7.27 7.40
C ASP A 50 -8.85 -7.06 6.67
N LYS A 51 -9.72 -6.19 7.22
CA LYS A 51 -11.02 -5.88 6.63
C LYS A 51 -10.91 -5.02 5.38
N LEU A 52 -9.95 -4.09 5.34
CA LEU A 52 -9.66 -3.31 4.14
C LEU A 52 -9.21 -4.23 2.99
N ALA A 53 -8.26 -5.13 3.24
CA ALA A 53 -7.79 -6.08 2.24
C ALA A 53 -8.94 -6.97 1.72
N ASN A 54 -9.79 -7.50 2.62
CA ASN A 54 -10.96 -8.28 2.23
C ASN A 54 -11.96 -7.46 1.39
N ALA A 55 -12.18 -6.19 1.74
CA ALA A 55 -13.07 -5.32 0.97
C ALA A 55 -12.55 -5.11 -0.46
N ILE A 56 -11.24 -4.97 -0.65
CA ILE A 56 -10.58 -4.87 -1.96
C ILE A 56 -10.65 -6.19 -2.73
N GLU A 57 -10.41 -7.32 -2.07
CA GLU A 57 -10.54 -8.65 -2.66
C GLU A 57 -11.98 -8.89 -3.18
N ASN A 58 -12.99 -8.48 -2.41
CA ASN A 58 -14.40 -8.57 -2.81
C ASN A 58 -14.76 -7.70 -4.02
N LYS A 59 -13.87 -6.80 -4.48
CA LYS A 59 -14.01 -6.09 -5.76
C LYS A 59 -13.30 -6.80 -6.91
N GLY A 60 -12.85 -8.04 -6.70
CA GLY A 60 -12.09 -8.83 -7.67
C GLY A 60 -10.61 -8.48 -7.74
N LEU A 61 -10.11 -7.61 -6.86
CA LEU A 61 -8.72 -7.13 -6.86
C LEU A 61 -7.83 -7.99 -5.95
N VAL A 62 -7.80 -9.30 -6.20
CA VAL A 62 -7.10 -10.30 -5.37
C VAL A 62 -5.63 -9.96 -5.19
N GLU A 63 -4.92 -9.64 -6.28
CA GLU A 63 -3.49 -9.29 -6.22
C GLU A 63 -3.23 -8.06 -5.34
N VAL A 64 -4.09 -7.03 -5.44
CA VAL A 64 -3.97 -5.82 -4.63
C VAL A 64 -4.21 -6.13 -3.15
N ALA A 65 -5.19 -6.98 -2.85
CA ALA A 65 -5.48 -7.41 -1.49
C ALA A 65 -4.31 -8.18 -0.87
N ASP A 66 -3.67 -9.07 -1.63
CA ASP A 66 -2.49 -9.82 -1.16
C ASP A 66 -1.29 -8.91 -0.93
N ILE A 67 -1.07 -7.93 -1.82
CA ILE A 67 -0.04 -6.91 -1.63
C ILE A 67 -0.33 -6.07 -0.39
N LEU A 68 -1.58 -5.66 -0.15
CA LEU A 68 -1.98 -4.93 1.07
C LEU A 68 -1.66 -5.71 2.34
N ARG A 69 -1.97 -7.01 2.37
CA ARG A 69 -1.69 -7.89 3.53
C ARG A 69 -0.19 -8.03 3.76
N MET A 70 0.57 -8.27 2.69
CA MET A 70 2.03 -8.38 2.73
C MET A 70 2.67 -7.09 3.25
N LEU A 71 2.30 -5.95 2.66
CA LEU A 71 2.79 -4.62 3.06
C LEU A 71 2.43 -4.32 4.52
N TYR A 72 1.21 -4.65 4.95
CA TYR A 72 0.81 -4.47 6.34
C TYR A 72 1.67 -5.29 7.29
N SER A 73 2.02 -6.53 6.94
CA SER A 73 2.89 -7.38 7.75
C SER A 73 4.25 -6.73 7.93
N TYR A 74 4.94 -6.37 6.84
CA TYR A 74 6.27 -5.77 6.93
C TYR A 74 6.26 -4.37 7.53
N ARG A 75 5.18 -3.60 7.35
CA ARG A 75 5.03 -2.30 8.01
C ARG A 75 4.98 -2.45 9.54
N LYS A 76 4.38 -3.52 10.08
CA LYS A 76 4.43 -3.75 11.54
C LYS A 76 5.87 -3.98 12.01
N ASP A 77 6.65 -4.73 11.25
CA ASP A 77 8.05 -5.00 11.58
C ASP A 77 8.91 -3.73 11.44
N ALA A 78 8.65 -2.90 10.43
CA ALA A 78 9.30 -1.61 10.22
C ALA A 78 8.96 -0.56 11.30
N ASP A 79 7.68 -0.46 11.70
CA ASP A 79 7.24 0.58 12.64
C ASP A 79 7.44 0.16 14.12
N TYR A 80 7.40 -1.13 14.42
CA TYR A 80 7.36 -1.64 15.81
C TYR A 80 8.23 -2.87 16.09
N GLY A 81 8.80 -3.50 15.06
CA GLY A 81 9.62 -4.70 15.17
C GLY A 81 11.11 -4.41 15.14
N GLU A 82 11.88 -5.36 14.60
CA GLU A 82 13.34 -5.25 14.45
C GLU A 82 13.77 -4.46 13.20
N GLY A 83 12.81 -3.92 12.44
CA GLY A 83 13.05 -3.27 11.15
C GLY A 83 13.06 -4.25 9.97
N VAL A 84 13.32 -3.72 8.77
CA VAL A 84 13.35 -4.49 7.52
C VAL A 84 14.67 -4.34 6.77
N THR A 85 15.03 -5.39 6.01
CA THR A 85 16.22 -5.34 5.14
C THR A 85 15.97 -4.50 3.90
N GLY A 86 17.05 -4.05 3.25
CA GLY A 86 16.96 -3.36 1.96
C GLY A 86 16.27 -4.20 0.88
N GLU A 87 16.50 -5.52 0.85
CA GLU A 87 15.83 -6.43 -0.10
C GLU A 87 14.31 -6.47 0.11
N ILE A 88 13.87 -6.50 1.36
CA ILE A 88 12.44 -6.44 1.72
C ILE A 88 11.87 -5.08 1.29
N ALA A 89 12.57 -3.99 1.60
CA ALA A 89 12.12 -2.65 1.23
C ALA A 89 11.98 -2.46 -0.28
N VAL A 90 12.96 -2.93 -1.08
CA VAL A 90 12.88 -2.93 -2.55
C VAL A 90 11.64 -3.68 -3.03
N ARG A 91 11.40 -4.89 -2.48
CA ARG A 91 10.23 -5.69 -2.84
C ARG A 91 8.92 -4.97 -2.49
N CYS A 92 8.82 -4.42 -1.28
CA CYS A 92 7.64 -3.69 -0.83
C CYS A 92 7.34 -2.47 -1.70
N VAL A 93 8.34 -1.65 -2.04
CA VAL A 93 8.14 -0.48 -2.90
C VAL A 93 7.70 -0.89 -4.30
N ARG A 94 8.30 -1.93 -4.88
CA ARG A 94 7.91 -2.45 -6.20
C ARG A 94 6.49 -3.00 -6.22
N ASP A 95 6.13 -3.79 -5.22
CA ASP A 95 4.80 -4.39 -5.13
C ASP A 95 3.74 -3.29 -4.84
N ALA A 96 4.09 -2.28 -4.04
CA ALA A 96 3.25 -1.11 -3.82
C ALA A 96 3.02 -0.28 -5.08
N GLU A 97 4.04 -0.09 -5.92
CA GLU A 97 3.91 0.57 -7.22
C GLU A 97 2.92 -0.16 -8.14
N ARG A 98 3.03 -1.50 -8.23
CA ARG A 98 2.10 -2.33 -9.00
C ARG A 98 0.67 -2.16 -8.50
N ALA A 99 0.45 -2.35 -7.20
CA ALA A 99 -0.88 -2.24 -6.59
C ALA A 99 -1.48 -0.84 -6.78
N LEU A 100 -0.68 0.21 -6.59
CA LEU A 100 -1.12 1.60 -6.75
C LEU A 100 -1.51 1.88 -8.20
N ASN A 101 -0.72 1.45 -9.17
CA ASN A 101 -1.05 1.62 -10.59
C ASN A 101 -2.36 0.93 -10.98
N THR A 102 -2.62 -0.27 -10.45
CA THR A 102 -3.90 -0.97 -10.64
C THR A 102 -5.06 -0.16 -10.07
N LEU A 103 -4.95 0.30 -8.82
CA LEU A 103 -5.99 1.08 -8.15
C LEU A 103 -6.27 2.40 -8.86
N LEU A 104 -5.22 3.12 -9.28
CA LEU A 104 -5.36 4.41 -9.95
C LEU A 104 -6.06 4.31 -11.30
N ARG A 105 -5.77 3.28 -12.10
CA ARG A 105 -6.47 3.06 -13.38
C ARG A 105 -7.97 2.91 -13.21
N ILE A 106 -8.39 2.25 -12.13
CA ILE A 106 -9.80 2.06 -11.81
C ILE A 106 -10.40 3.38 -11.32
N VAL A 107 -9.73 4.04 -10.37
CA VAL A 107 -10.19 5.31 -9.79
C VAL A 107 -10.28 6.44 -10.82
N GLU A 108 -9.36 6.51 -11.77
CA GLU A 108 -9.38 7.51 -12.85
C GLU A 108 -10.43 7.19 -13.93
N GLY A 109 -10.91 5.95 -13.99
CA GLY A 109 -11.95 5.49 -14.92
C GLY A 109 -13.38 5.57 -14.39
N ILE A 110 -13.57 5.97 -13.12
CA ILE A 110 -14.87 6.13 -12.43
C ILE A 110 -15.03 7.58 -11.99
#